data_AF-A0A0D3CY34-F1
#
_entry.id   AF-A0A0D3CY34-F1
#
_cell.length_a   1.000
_cell.length_b   1.000
_cell.length_c   1.000
_cell.angle_alpha   90.00
_cell.angle_beta   90.00
_cell.angle_gamma   90.00
#
_symmetry.space_group_name_H-M   'P 1'
#
loop_
_entity.id
_entity.type
_entity.pdbx_description
1 polymer ?
#
loop_
_entity_poly.entity_id
_entity_poly.type
_entity_poly.pdbx_seq_one_letter_code
_entity_poly.pdbx_strand_id
1 'polypeptide(L)' 'MSQAKKKQSPLPEDVVVDILVRVPRRDYSRMSLVSKRFRSASHVDRLYTLRQKEKEKDKDKDPSES' A
#
# COMPACT_ATOMS: atom_id res chain seq x y z
N MET A 1 33.12 16.13 11.39
CA MET A 1 32.49 14.87 10.98
C MET A 1 31.36 15.19 9.99
N SER A 2 31.61 15.10 8.68
CA SER A 2 30.61 15.45 7.66
C SER A 2 29.65 14.27 7.48
N GLN A 3 28.40 14.40 7.95
CA GLN A 3 27.36 13.41 7.69
C GLN A 3 27.00 13.45 6.20
N ALA A 4 27.54 12.52 5.42
CA ALA A 4 27.10 12.29 4.05
C ALA A 4 25.63 11.86 4.09
N LYS A 5 24.74 12.81 3.82
CA LYS A 5 23.29 12.61 3.74
C LYS A 5 23.02 11.61 2.62
N LYS A 6 22.94 10.31 2.95
CA LYS A 6 22.55 9.26 2.00
C LYS A 6 21.16 9.62 1.48
N LYS A 7 21.09 10.16 0.27
CA LYS A 7 19.83 10.38 -0.43
C LYS A 7 19.30 8.99 -0.79
N GLN A 8 18.43 8.44 0.05
CA GLN A 8 17.64 7.29 -0.34
C GLN A 8 16.81 7.73 -1.54
N SER A 9 16.99 7.06 -2.69
CA SER A 9 16.11 7.23 -3.83
C SER A 9 14.68 6.95 -3.37
N PRO A 10 13.72 7.84 -3.67
CA PRO A 10 12.34 7.61 -3.25
C PRO A 10 11.81 6.34 -3.89
N LEU A 11 11.02 5.56 -3.14
CA LEU A 11 10.37 4.36 -3.67
C LEU A 11 9.49 4.71 -4.89
N PRO A 12 9.38 3.79 -5.86
CA PRO A 12 8.40 3.91 -6.94
C PRO A 12 6.97 3.98 -6.39
N GLU A 13 6.09 4.70 -7.09
CA GLU A 13 4.70 4.90 -6.65
C GLU A 13 3.93 3.57 -6.59
N ASP A 14 4.17 2.66 -7.53
CA ASP A 14 3.52 1.35 -7.58
C ASP A 14 3.82 0.53 -6.32
N VAL A 15 5.03 0.63 -5.77
CA VAL A 15 5.42 -0.06 -4.53
C VAL A 15 4.68 0.54 -3.32
N VAL A 16 4.47 1.87 -3.30
CA VAL A 16 3.69 2.53 -2.25
C VAL A 16 2.22 2.08 -2.29
N VAL A 17 1.66 1.97 -3.49
CA VAL A 17 0.29 1.46 -3.72
C VAL A 17 0.19 0.01 -3.25
N ASP A 18 1.14 -0.85 -3.60
CA ASP A 18 1.21 -2.25 -3.17
C ASP A 18 1.32 -2.42 -1.65
N ILE A 19 2.03 -1.52 -0.97
CA ILE A 19 2.08 -1.48 0.50
C ILE A 19 0.70 -1.09 1.04
N LEU A 20 0.08 -0.04 0.49
CA LEU A 20 -1.24 0.42 0.93
C LEU A 20 -2.32 -0.65 0.75
N VAL A 21 -2.36 -1.38 -0.37
CA VAL A 21 -3.36 -2.44 -0.61
C VAL A 21 -3.37 -3.48 0.50
N ARG A 22 -2.19 -3.86 1.02
CA ARG A 22 -2.01 -4.84 2.10
C ARG A 22 -2.34 -4.30 3.50
N VAL A 23 -2.40 -2.98 3.67
CA VAL A 23 -2.71 -2.33 4.95
C VAL A 23 -4.23 -2.20 5.10
N PRO A 24 -4.81 -2.36 6.31
CA PRO A 24 -6.23 -2.09 6.53
C PRO A 24 -6.60 -0.64 6.19
N ARG A 25 -7.76 -0.41 5.56
CA ARG A 25 -8.20 0.96 5.16
C ARG A 25 -8.23 1.95 6.33
N ARG A 26 -8.48 1.47 7.55
CA ARG A 26 -8.51 2.29 8.77
C ARG A 26 -7.17 2.98 9.03
N ASP A 27 -6.06 2.41 8.55
CA ASP A 27 -4.71 2.94 8.74
C ASP A 27 -4.25 3.84 7.59
N TYR A 28 -5.02 4.00 6.51
CA TYR A 28 -4.64 4.84 5.37
C TYR A 28 -4.50 6.32 5.76
N SER A 29 -5.35 6.79 6.68
CA SER A 29 -5.26 8.15 7.24
C SER A 29 -3.92 8.35 7.96
N ARG A 30 -3.46 7.35 8.72
CA ARG A 30 -2.16 7.35 9.41
C ARG A 30 -1.00 7.30 8.41
N MET A 31 -1.12 6.47 7.37
CA MET A 31 -0.11 6.36 6.32
C MET A 31 0.03 7.65 5.50
N SER A 32 -1.06 8.39 5.29
CA SER A 32 -1.03 9.69 4.59
C SER A 32 -0.14 10.74 5.26
N LEU A 33 0.16 10.58 6.55
CA LEU A 33 1.01 11.48 7.32
C LEU A 33 2.51 11.18 7.18
N VAL A 34 2.87 10.02 6.62
CA VAL A 34 4.27 9.56 6.50
C VAL A 34 5.03 10.33 5.43
N SER A 35 4.38 10.60 4.29
CA SER A 35 4.97 11.41 3.22
C SER A 35 3.92 11.93 2.23
N LYS A 36 4.31 12.92 1.43
CA LYS A 36 3.48 13.43 0.31
C LYS A 36 3.08 12.33 -0.67
N ARG A 37 3.96 11.34 -0.88
CA ARG A 37 3.71 10.18 -1.76
C ARG A 37 2.60 9.30 -1.20
N PHE A 38 2.71 8.92 0.08
CA PHE A 38 1.66 8.11 0.73
C PHE A 38 0.31 8.84 0.76
N ARG A 39 0.33 10.16 0.98
CA ARG A 39 -0.89 10.99 0.89
C ARG A 39 -1.49 11.00 -0.51
N SER A 40 -0.67 11.13 -1.55
CA SER A 40 -1.14 11.08 -2.93
C SER A 40 -1.73 9.71 -3.25
N ALA A 41 -0.98 8.66 -2.95
CA ALA A 41 -1.36 7.27 -3.20
C ALA A 41 -2.67 6.89 -2.49
N SER A 42 -2.91 7.33 -1.25
CA SER A 42 -4.12 6.97 -0.49
C SER A 42 -5.43 7.46 -1.12
N HIS A 43 -5.38 8.40 -2.07
CA HIS A 43 -6.53 8.96 -2.77
C HIS A 43 -6.71 8.38 -4.19
N VAL A 44 -5.87 7.43 -4.61
CA VAL A 44 -5.92 6.86 -5.96
C VAL A 44 -7.00 5.78 -6.04
N ASP A 45 -7.94 5.93 -6.98
CA ASP A 45 -9.01 4.96 -7.27
C ASP A 45 -8.50 3.52 -7.50
N ARG A 46 -7.28 3.37 -8.03
CA ARG A 46 -6.63 2.06 -8.25
C ARG A 46 -6.51 1.22 -6.97
N LEU A 47 -6.40 1.84 -5.77
CA LEU A 47 -6.40 1.11 -4.51
C LEU A 47 -7.71 0.37 -4.25
N TYR A 48 -8.82 0.93 -4.73
CA TYR A 48 -10.13 0.29 -4.61
C TYR A 48 -10.21 -0.93 -5.53
N THR A 49 -9.79 -0.81 -6.78
CA THR A 49 -9.81 -1.90 -7.76
C THR A 49 -8.86 -3.06 -7.37
N LEU A 50 -7.64 -2.76 -6.91
CA LEU A 50 -6.67 -3.80 -6.51
C LEU A 50 -7.13 -4.58 -5.28
N ARG A 51 -7.76 -3.91 -4.31
CA ARG A 51 -8.31 -4.58 -3.13
C ARG A 51 -9.48 -5.51 -3.47
N GLN A 52 -10.34 -5.14 -4.43
CA GLN A 52 -11.40 -6.03 -4.89
C GLN A 52 -10.82 -7.31 -5.49
N LYS A 53 -9.72 -7.20 -6.24
CA LYS A 53 -9.01 -8.37 -6.78
C LYS A 53 -8.36 -9.24 -5.71
N GLU A 54 -7.80 -8.65 -4.64
CA GLU A 54 -7.29 -9.46 -3.52
C GLU A 54 -8.40 -10.20 -2.77
N LYS A 55 -9.55 -9.53 -2.57
CA LYS A 55 -10.76 -10.15 -1.98
C LYS A 55 -11.33 -11.29 -2.82
N GLU A 56 -11.18 -11.22 -4.14
CA GLU A 56 -11.62 -12.26 -5.07
C GLU A 56 -10.78 -13.54 -4.94
N LYS A 57 -9.48 -13.41 -4.63
CA LYS A 57 -8.58 -14.57 -4.42
C LYS A 57 -8.90 -15.39 -3.17
N ASP A 58 -9.54 -14.79 -2.17
CA ASP A 58 -9.95 -15.51 -0.95
C ASP A 58 -11.24 -16.32 -1.14
N LYS A 59 -11.96 -16.13 -2.26
CA LYS A 59 -13.25 -16.77 -2.51
C LYS A 59 -13.15 -18.18 -3.11
N ASP A 60 -11.99 -18.52 -3.68
CA ASP A 60 -11.73 -19.84 -4.27
C ASP A 60 -11.00 -20.80 -3.33
N LYS A 61 -10.84 -20.43 -2.04
CA LYS A 61 -10.26 -21.33 -1.04
C LYS A 61 -11.34 -22.32 -0.57
N ASP A 62 -11.31 -23.50 -1.17
CA ASP A 62 -12.16 -24.63 -0.84
C ASP A 62 -12.17 -24.88 0.69
N PRO A 63 -13.34 -24.85 1.37
CA PRO A 63 -13.43 -25.04 2.83
C PRO A 63 -13.16 -26.48 3.29
N SER A 64 -12.80 -27.38 2.37
CA SER A 64 -12.79 -28.83 2.57
C SER A 64 -11.45 -29.43 3.02
N GLU A 65 -10.40 -28.62 3.19
CA GLU A 65 -9.10 -29.05 3.74
C GLU A 65 -8.92 -28.67 5.22
N SER A 66 -9.84 -29.09 6.09
CA SER A 66 -9.68 -29.02 7.56
C SER A 66 -10.17 -30.28 8.25
#